data_AF-A0AA89TEG7-F1
#
_entry.id   AF-A0AA89TEG7-F1
#
_cell.length_a   1.000
_cell.length_b   1.000
_cell.length_c   1.000
_cell.angle_alpha   90.00
_cell.angle_beta   90.00
_cell.angle_gamma   90.00
#
_symmetry.space_group_name_H-M   'P 1'
#
loop_
_entity.id
_entity.type
_entity.pdbx_description
1 polymer ?
#
loop_
_entity_poly.entity_id
_entity_poly.type
_entity_poly.pdbx_seq_one_letter_code
_entity_poly.pdbx_strand_id
1 'polypeptide(L)'
;MTETVRWLTPEEQRAWRGFVRLHERLGGRLGRLLQSESKVSPADYAVLVHLTDSPEGRQRHQDLARALEWEKSRMSHHIARMAGRGMVVREECPEDGRGAFVVITDAGREAIEAAAPRHVEAVRELFLDHVTPAELRVLTEISERVIRRMDEDPS
;
A
#
# COMPACT_ATOMS: atom_id res chain seq x y z
N MET A 1 23.36 6.77 -32.93
CA MET A 1 23.35 5.31 -32.74
C MET A 1 21.96 4.96 -32.26
N THR A 2 21.14 4.32 -33.09
CA THR A 2 19.81 3.87 -32.71
C THR A 2 19.98 2.71 -31.75
N GLU A 3 19.77 2.94 -30.46
CA GLU A 3 19.68 1.87 -29.47
C GLU A 3 18.60 0.89 -29.92
N THR A 4 19.00 -0.33 -30.27
CA THR A 4 18.05 -1.39 -30.61
C THR A 4 17.28 -1.73 -29.34
N VAL A 5 16.00 -1.35 -29.33
CA VAL A 5 15.08 -1.62 -28.23
C VAL A 5 15.13 -3.10 -27.88
N ARG A 6 15.47 -3.41 -26.62
CA ARG A 6 15.49 -4.77 -26.10
C ARG A 6 14.06 -5.21 -25.76
N TRP A 7 13.35 -5.72 -26.76
CA TRP A 7 11.99 -6.23 -26.59
C TRP A 7 11.94 -7.48 -25.70
N LEU A 8 10.80 -7.67 -25.02
CA LEU A 8 10.53 -8.85 -24.22
C LEU A 8 10.40 -10.09 -25.11
N THR A 9 11.02 -11.19 -24.68
CA THR A 9 10.75 -12.53 -25.18
C THR A 9 9.30 -12.94 -24.89
N PRO A 10 8.76 -13.96 -25.59
CA PRO A 10 7.41 -14.46 -25.32
C PRO A 10 7.19 -14.92 -23.87
N GLU A 11 8.22 -15.48 -23.24
CA GLU A 11 8.17 -15.91 -21.84
C GLU A 11 8.13 -14.71 -20.88
N GLU A 12 9.03 -13.75 -21.06
CA GLU A 12 9.04 -12.51 -20.27
C GLU A 12 7.72 -11.74 -20.42
N GLN A 13 7.17 -11.68 -21.64
CA GLN A 13 5.88 -11.03 -21.90
C GLN A 13 4.72 -11.76 -21.20
N ARG A 14 4.74 -13.09 -21.17
CA ARG A 14 3.71 -13.88 -20.47
C ARG A 14 3.77 -13.65 -18.97
N ALA A 15 4.97 -13.70 -18.38
CA ALA A 15 5.19 -13.44 -16.97
C ALA A 15 4.76 -12.01 -16.59
N TRP A 16 5.26 -11.01 -17.31
CA TRP A 16 4.96 -9.60 -17.04
C TRP A 16 3.45 -9.28 -17.15
N ARG A 17 2.81 -9.68 -18.25
CA ARG A 17 1.37 -9.44 -18.42
C ARG A 17 0.53 -10.24 -17.43
N GLY A 18 0.99 -11.43 -17.01
CA GLY A 18 0.36 -12.23 -15.97
C GLY A 18 0.36 -11.49 -14.64
N PHE A 19 1.52 -11.00 -14.22
CA PHE A 19 1.70 -10.20 -13.01
C PHE A 19 0.82 -8.94 -13.01
N VAL A 20 0.89 -8.13 -14.07
CA VAL A 20 0.08 -6.89 -14.18
C VAL A 20 -1.42 -7.18 -14.04
N ARG A 21 -1.94 -8.16 -14.79
CA ARG A 21 -3.37 -8.51 -14.73
C ARG A 21 -3.79 -9.04 -13.36
N LEU A 22 -2.93 -9.84 -12.72
CA LEU A 22 -3.19 -10.34 -11.38
C LEU A 22 -3.27 -9.18 -10.38
N HIS A 23 -2.28 -8.30 -10.38
CA HIS A 23 -2.23 -7.13 -9.50
C HIS A 23 -3.47 -6.24 -9.65
N GLU A 24 -3.83 -5.88 -10.88
CA GLU A 24 -5.01 -5.06 -11.18
C GLU A 24 -6.32 -5.73 -10.73
N ARG A 25 -6.49 -7.03 -11.01
CA ARG A 25 -7.71 -7.75 -10.65
C ARG A 25 -7.85 -7.96 -9.15
N LEU A 26 -6.75 -8.30 -8.48
CA LEU A 26 -6.72 -8.52 -7.03
C LEU A 26 -7.00 -7.20 -6.31
N GLY A 27 -6.27 -6.13 -6.65
CA GLY A 27 -6.47 -4.80 -6.10
C GLY A 27 -7.89 -4.29 -6.31
N GLY A 28 -8.45 -4.47 -7.52
CA GLY A 28 -9.83 -4.08 -7.81
C GLY A 28 -10.88 -4.87 -7.01
N ARG A 29 -10.66 -6.17 -6.76
CA ARG A 29 -11.59 -7.00 -5.95
C ARG A 29 -11.50 -6.66 -4.47
N LEU A 30 -10.30 -6.60 -3.91
CA LEU A 30 -10.07 -6.22 -2.51
C LEU A 30 -10.59 -4.80 -2.22
N GLY A 31 -10.35 -3.87 -3.15
CA GLY A 31 -10.83 -2.50 -3.01
C GLY A 31 -12.36 -2.38 -3.02
N ARG A 32 -13.05 -3.15 -3.88
CA ARG A 32 -14.52 -3.19 -3.88
C ARG A 32 -15.08 -3.78 -2.58
N LEU A 33 -14.46 -4.85 -2.08
CA LEU A 33 -14.84 -5.48 -0.84
C LEU A 33 -14.70 -4.53 0.37
N LEU A 34 -13.57 -3.82 0.47
CA LEU A 34 -13.39 -2.79 1.49
C LEU A 34 -14.49 -1.73 1.41
N GLN A 35 -14.84 -1.30 0.20
CA GLN A 35 -15.84 -0.27 -0.02
C GLN A 35 -17.29 -0.73 0.27
N SER A 36 -17.62 -2.01 0.00
CA SER A 36 -18.97 -2.54 0.17
C SER A 36 -19.25 -3.09 1.56
N GLU A 37 -18.21 -3.59 2.24
CA GLU A 37 -18.34 -4.31 3.51
C GLU A 37 -17.74 -3.55 4.70
N SER A 38 -17.10 -2.40 4.47
CA SER A 38 -16.56 -1.54 5.53
C SER A 38 -16.88 -0.07 5.30
N LYS A 39 -16.68 0.76 6.33
CA LYS A 39 -16.77 2.23 6.23
C LYS A 39 -15.46 2.87 5.77
N VAL A 40 -14.47 2.06 5.39
CA VAL A 40 -13.11 2.47 5.08
C VAL A 40 -12.89 2.35 3.59
N SER A 41 -12.51 3.46 2.93
CA SER A 41 -12.14 3.38 1.52
C SER A 41 -10.79 2.65 1.35
N PRO A 42 -10.47 2.08 0.19
CA PRO A 42 -9.18 1.40 -0.03
C PRO A 42 -7.97 2.30 0.25
N ALA A 43 -8.11 3.60 -0.03
CA ALA A 43 -7.08 4.59 0.24
C ALA A 43 -6.93 4.88 1.75
N ASP A 44 -8.05 4.98 2.48
CA ASP A 44 -8.00 5.13 3.94
C ASP A 44 -7.36 3.88 4.58
N TYR A 45 -7.75 2.69 4.11
CA TYR A 45 -7.21 1.41 4.59
C TYR A 45 -5.69 1.33 4.37
N ALA A 46 -5.21 1.72 3.19
CA ALA A 46 -3.78 1.73 2.89
C ALA A 46 -2.99 2.65 3.84
N VAL A 47 -3.51 3.85 4.15
CA VAL A 47 -2.90 4.74 5.14
C VAL A 47 -2.91 4.11 6.54
N LEU A 48 -4.04 3.55 6.97
CA LEU A 48 -4.18 2.97 8.31
C LEU A 48 -3.24 1.77 8.50
N VAL A 49 -3.10 0.90 7.48
CA VAL A 49 -2.16 -0.24 7.50
C VAL A 49 -0.73 0.23 7.76
N HIS A 50 -0.24 1.22 7.00
CA HIS A 50 1.10 1.76 7.23
C HIS A 50 1.27 2.36 8.62
N LEU A 51 0.27 3.07 9.14
CA LEU A 51 0.34 3.64 10.47
C LEU A 51 0.31 2.55 11.55
N THR A 52 -0.49 1.49 11.42
CA THR A 52 -0.52 0.38 12.39
C THR A 52 0.76 -0.45 12.39
N ASP A 53 1.44 -0.55 11.25
CA ASP A 53 2.72 -1.24 11.14
C ASP A 53 3.90 -0.37 11.60
N SER A 54 3.68 0.94 11.75
CA SER A 54 4.69 1.87 12.24
C SER A 54 4.81 1.86 13.77
N PRO A 55 6.02 2.00 14.33
CA PRO A 55 6.21 2.25 15.75
C PRO A 55 5.32 3.40 16.23
N GLU A 56 4.67 3.21 17.39
CA GLU A 56 3.81 4.22 18.02
C GLU A 56 2.56 4.63 17.20
N GLY A 57 2.25 3.97 16.08
CA GLY A 57 1.09 4.33 15.28
C GLY A 57 1.26 5.62 14.46
N ARG A 58 2.51 6.05 14.22
CA ARG A 58 2.80 7.32 13.54
C ARG A 58 3.87 7.19 12.48
N GLN A 59 3.73 7.96 11.41
CA GLN A 59 4.73 8.07 10.35
C GLN A 59 4.84 9.51 9.85
N ARG A 60 6.03 9.93 9.42
CA ARG A 60 6.20 11.25 8.80
C ARG A 60 5.39 11.31 7.50
N HIS A 61 4.78 12.46 7.25
CA HIS A 61 3.94 12.67 6.07
C HIS A 61 4.66 12.35 4.76
N GLN A 62 5.94 12.71 4.64
CA GLN A 62 6.72 12.45 3.44
C GLN A 62 7.04 10.97 3.25
N ASP A 63 7.35 10.26 4.34
CA ASP A 63 7.66 8.83 4.29
C ASP A 63 6.39 8.03 3.98
N LEU A 64 5.24 8.45 4.53
CA LEU A 64 3.94 7.89 4.16
C LEU A 64 3.58 8.13 2.68
N ALA A 65 3.87 9.32 2.15
CA ALA A 65 3.67 9.60 0.72
C ALA A 65 4.55 8.71 -0.16
N ARG A 66 5.82 8.51 0.21
CA ARG A 66 6.75 7.62 -0.49
C ARG A 66 6.30 6.16 -0.43
N ALA A 67 5.97 5.66 0.76
CA ALA A 67 5.55 4.27 0.96
C ALA A 67 4.29 3.91 0.16
N LEU A 68 3.38 4.87 -0.03
CA LEU A 68 2.16 4.69 -0.82
C LEU A 68 2.32 5.06 -2.30
N GLU A 69 3.51 5.52 -2.72
CA GLU A 69 3.79 6.08 -4.04
C GLU A 69 2.77 7.18 -4.44
N TRP A 70 2.39 8.03 -3.48
CA TRP A 70 1.46 9.11 -3.71
C TRP A 70 2.17 10.45 -3.80
N GLU A 71 1.75 11.25 -4.78
CA GLU A 71 2.13 12.65 -4.89
C GLU A 71 1.83 13.42 -3.60
N LYS A 72 2.74 14.36 -3.23
CA LYS A 72 2.64 15.13 -1.98
C LYS A 72 1.30 15.84 -1.82
N SER A 73 0.79 16.43 -2.91
CA SER A 73 -0.50 17.12 -2.92
C SER A 73 -1.66 16.15 -2.67
N ARG A 74 -1.67 15.00 -3.35
CA ARG A 74 -2.66 13.93 -3.14
C ARG A 74 -2.65 13.46 -1.69
N MET A 75 -1.48 13.21 -1.12
CA MET A 75 -1.34 12.78 0.27
C MET A 75 -1.86 13.85 1.24
N SER A 76 -1.50 15.11 1.04
CA SER A 76 -1.97 16.25 1.85
C SER A 76 -3.49 16.36 1.87
N HIS A 77 -4.13 16.31 0.70
CA HIS A 77 -5.59 16.33 0.62
C HIS A 77 -6.23 15.10 1.27
N HIS A 78 -5.64 13.91 1.06
CA HIS A 78 -6.18 12.68 1.62
C HIS A 78 -6.15 12.68 3.14
N ILE A 79 -5.00 13.00 3.75
CA ILE A 79 -4.86 13.10 5.21
C ILE A 79 -5.77 14.17 5.80
N ALA A 80 -5.99 15.29 5.11
CA ALA A 80 -6.89 16.34 5.60
C ALA A 80 -8.33 15.82 5.73
N ARG A 81 -8.80 15.02 4.76
CA ARG A 81 -10.13 14.41 4.82
C ARG A 81 -10.22 13.34 5.91
N MET A 82 -9.17 12.52 6.09
CA MET A 82 -9.14 11.51 7.16
C MET A 82 -9.16 12.17 8.53
N ALA A 83 -8.40 13.26 8.71
CA ALA A 83 -8.40 14.05 9.94
C ALA A 83 -9.75 14.71 10.20
N GLY A 84 -10.42 15.23 9.18
CA GLY A 84 -11.79 15.74 9.29
C GLY A 84 -12.82 14.68 9.70
N ARG A 85 -12.53 13.39 9.48
CA ARG A 85 -13.34 12.25 9.98
C ARG A 85 -12.81 11.66 11.29
N GLY A 86 -11.77 12.24 11.89
CA GLY A 86 -11.20 11.81 13.16
C GLY A 86 -10.39 10.51 13.10
N MET A 87 -10.05 9.99 11.92
CA MET A 87 -9.30 8.70 11.79
C MET A 87 -7.80 8.86 12.01
N VAL A 88 -7.27 10.07 11.81
CA VAL A 88 -5.86 10.43 12.01
C VAL A 88 -5.78 11.84 12.56
N VAL A 89 -4.65 12.19 13.17
CA VAL A 89 -4.30 13.58 13.51
C VAL A 89 -2.95 13.93 12.90
N ARG A 90 -2.73 15.24 12.72
CA ARG A 90 -1.44 15.78 12.31
C ARG A 90 -0.75 16.37 13.52
N GLU A 91 0.47 15.93 13.77
CA GLU A 91 1.32 16.48 14.82
C GLU A 91 2.50 17.20 14.19
N GLU A 92 2.78 18.41 14.67
CA GLU A 92 3.98 19.14 14.27
C GLU A 92 5.19 18.53 14.99
N CYS A 93 6.31 18.38 14.26
CA CYS A 93 7.58 18.01 14.87
C CYS A 93 8.26 19.30 15.38
N PRO A 94 8.42 19.51 16.69
CA PRO A 94 9.01 20.75 17.22
C PRO A 94 10.51 20.87 16.91
N GLU A 95 11.19 19.75 16.67
CA GLU A 95 12.65 19.65 16.67
C GLU A 95 13.26 19.61 15.27
N ASP A 96 12.48 19.30 14.25
CA ASP A 96 12.92 19.44 12.87
C ASP A 96 11.81 20.00 11.99
N GLY A 97 12.08 21.09 11.26
CA GLY A 97 11.19 21.59 10.21
C GLY A 97 11.03 20.62 9.02
N ARG A 98 11.30 19.32 9.21
CA ARG A 98 11.36 18.27 8.17
C ARG A 98 10.00 17.60 7.92
N GLY A 99 8.98 17.91 8.72
CA GLY A 99 7.58 17.69 8.33
C GLY A 99 6.69 17.12 9.43
N ALA A 100 5.39 17.35 9.27
CA ALA A 100 4.36 16.87 10.19
C ALA A 100 4.29 15.33 10.22
N PHE A 101 4.04 14.78 11.40
CA PHE A 101 3.65 13.39 11.59
C PHE A 101 2.16 13.23 11.30
N VAL A 102 1.82 12.06 10.76
CA VAL A 102 0.45 11.55 10.73
C VAL A 102 0.38 10.47 11.79
N VAL A 103 -0.58 10.60 12.70
CA VAL A 103 -0.76 9.66 13.82
C VAL A 103 -2.16 9.07 13.72
N ILE A 104 -2.26 7.75 13.84
CA ILE A 104 -3.55 7.06 13.90
C ILE A 104 -4.25 7.36 15.23
N THR A 105 -5.55 7.63 15.19
CA THR A 105 -6.38 7.80 16.39
C THR A 105 -7.01 6.47 16.80
N ASP A 106 -7.64 6.44 17.97
CA ASP A 106 -8.44 5.28 18.40
C ASP A 106 -9.56 4.97 17.40
N ALA A 107 -10.25 5.99 16.88
CA ALA A 107 -11.27 5.80 15.84
C ALA A 107 -10.68 5.25 14.54
N GLY A 108 -9.44 5.63 14.19
CA GLY A 108 -8.70 5.03 13.08
C GLY A 108 -8.38 3.56 13.31
N ARG A 109 -7.96 3.20 14.54
CA ARG A 109 -7.68 1.82 14.96
C ARG A 109 -8.93 0.95 14.92
N GLU A 110 -10.03 1.41 15.51
CA GLU A 110 -11.31 0.71 15.46
C GLU A 110 -11.76 0.46 14.01
N ALA A 111 -11.56 1.44 13.12
CA ALA A 111 -11.95 1.31 11.72
C ALA A 111 -11.14 0.24 10.97
N ILE A 112 -9.82 0.17 11.18
CA ILE A 112 -9.00 -0.89 10.56
C ILE A 112 -9.23 -2.24 11.21
N GLU A 113 -9.40 -2.31 12.53
CA GLU A 113 -9.72 -3.56 13.25
C GLU A 113 -11.05 -4.17 12.81
N ALA A 114 -12.05 -3.33 12.52
CA ALA A 114 -13.32 -3.78 11.96
C ALA A 114 -13.20 -4.27 10.50
N ALA A 115 -12.32 -3.68 9.70
CA ALA A 115 -12.14 -4.01 8.28
C ALA A 115 -11.17 -5.19 8.06
N ALA A 116 -10.18 -5.37 8.93
CA ALA A 116 -9.07 -6.30 8.74
C ALA A 116 -9.50 -7.78 8.64
N PRO A 117 -10.39 -8.33 9.47
CA PRO A 117 -10.77 -9.75 9.39
C PRO A 117 -11.28 -10.13 8.01
N ARG A 118 -12.20 -9.32 7.47
CA ARG A 118 -12.80 -9.57 6.16
C ARG A 118 -11.81 -9.35 5.02
N HIS A 119 -10.93 -8.37 5.14
CA HIS A 119 -9.84 -8.15 4.18
C HIS A 119 -8.88 -9.36 4.15
N VAL A 120 -8.48 -9.88 5.30
CA VAL A 120 -7.59 -11.05 5.42
C VAL A 120 -8.24 -12.30 4.83
N GLU A 121 -9.51 -12.54 5.11
CA GLU A 121 -10.24 -13.66 4.51
C GLU A 121 -10.27 -13.57 2.98
N ALA A 122 -10.55 -12.39 2.44
CA ALA A 122 -10.52 -12.18 1.00
C ALA A 122 -9.13 -12.38 0.37
N VAL A 123 -8.06 -11.96 1.07
CA VAL A 123 -6.68 -12.21 0.62
C VAL A 123 -6.39 -13.72 0.60
N ARG A 124 -6.92 -14.48 1.55
CA ARG A 124 -6.82 -15.94 1.55
C ARG A 124 -7.57 -16.57 0.38
N GLU A 125 -8.87 -16.30 0.29
CA GLU A 125 -9.76 -16.86 -0.72
C GLU A 125 -9.32 -16.53 -2.16
N LEU A 126 -8.86 -15.30 -2.40
CA LEU A 126 -8.52 -14.84 -3.74
C LEU A 126 -7.08 -15.15 -4.14
N PHE A 127 -6.20 -15.43 -3.18
CA PHE A 127 -4.77 -15.55 -3.43
C PHE A 127 -4.11 -16.67 -2.63
N LEU A 128 -4.03 -16.58 -1.29
CA LEU A 128 -3.16 -17.48 -0.51
C LEU A 128 -3.59 -18.95 -0.59
N ASP A 129 -4.88 -19.24 -0.72
CA ASP A 129 -5.39 -20.62 -0.82
C ASP A 129 -5.08 -21.28 -2.18
N HIS A 130 -4.54 -20.51 -3.13
CA HIS A 130 -4.17 -20.95 -4.47
C HIS A 130 -2.66 -20.98 -4.71
N VAL A 131 -1.85 -20.73 -3.68
CA VAL A 131 -0.39 -20.62 -3.78
C VAL A 131 0.27 -21.57 -2.79
N THR A 132 1.22 -22.38 -3.26
CA THR A 132 1.96 -23.28 -2.39
C THR A 132 2.97 -22.52 -1.52
N PRO A 133 3.41 -23.08 -0.37
CA PRO A 133 4.43 -22.45 0.45
C PRO A 133 5.75 -22.17 -0.29
N ALA A 134 6.10 -22.96 -1.30
CA ALA A 134 7.30 -22.76 -2.10
C ALA A 134 7.14 -21.58 -3.07
N GLU A 135 6.00 -21.48 -3.75
CA GLU A 135 5.70 -20.34 -4.63
C GLU A 135 5.59 -19.04 -3.86
N LEU A 136 5.04 -19.07 -2.64
CA LEU A 136 4.96 -17.90 -1.77
C LEU A 136 6.36 -17.37 -1.41
N ARG A 137 7.32 -18.25 -1.09
CA ARG A 137 8.71 -17.85 -0.86
C ARG A 137 9.34 -17.19 -2.08
N VAL A 138 9.16 -17.79 -3.26
CA VAL A 138 9.66 -17.22 -4.52
C VAL A 138 9.05 -15.83 -4.79
N LEU A 139 7.75 -15.67 -4.53
CA LEU A 139 7.08 -14.37 -4.66
C LEU A 139 7.68 -13.34 -3.71
N THR A 140 7.84 -13.68 -2.43
CA THR A 140 8.48 -12.79 -1.43
C THR A 140 9.88 -12.36 -1.89
N GLU A 141 10.73 -13.30 -2.28
CA GLU A 141 12.11 -13.02 -2.71
C GLU A 141 12.15 -12.11 -3.96
N ILE A 142 11.27 -12.35 -4.94
CA ILE A 142 11.20 -11.53 -6.15
C ILE A 142 10.71 -10.12 -5.80
N SER A 143 9.62 -10.00 -5.06
CA SER A 143 9.01 -8.72 -4.70
C SER A 143 9.98 -7.84 -3.89
N GLU A 144 10.58 -8.37 -2.83
CA GLU A 144 11.52 -7.62 -2.00
C GLU A 144 12.75 -7.16 -2.78
N ARG A 145 13.29 -8.02 -3.66
CA ARG A 145 14.44 -7.67 -4.50
C ARG A 145 14.11 -6.55 -5.49
N VAL A 146 12.93 -6.59 -6.12
CA VAL A 146 12.51 -5.56 -7.09
C VAL A 146 12.24 -4.23 -6.39
N ILE A 147 11.53 -4.24 -5.25
CA ILE A 147 11.26 -3.04 -4.44
C ILE A 147 12.57 -2.38 -4.01
N ARG A 148 13.51 -3.17 -3.45
CA ARG A 148 14.83 -2.64 -3.04
C ARG A 148 15.57 -1.95 -4.18
N ARG A 149 15.52 -2.53 -5.39
CA ARG A 149 16.15 -1.93 -6.57
C ARG A 149 15.47 -0.63 -7.02
N MET A 150 14.17 -0.46 -6.78
CA MET A 150 13.43 0.78 -7.03
C MET A 150 13.79 1.85 -5.99
N ASP A 151 13.89 1.47 -4.71
CA ASP A 151 14.27 2.38 -3.63
C ASP A 151 15.71 2.93 -3.77
N GLU A 152 16.62 2.11 -4.31
CA GLU A 152 18.02 2.49 -4.58
C GLU A 152 18.18 3.46 -5.77
N ASP A 153 17.17 3.59 -6.63
CA ASP A 153 17.22 4.37 -7.87
C ASP A 153 16.04 5.34 -7.95
N PRO A 154 16.05 6.39 -7.10
CA PRO A 154 15.00 7.39 -7.07
C PRO A 154 15.07 8.19 -8.37
N SER A 155 14.33 7.72 -9.36
CA SER A 155 14.12 8.42 -10.64
C SER A 155 13.44 9.78 -10.42
#